data_AF-A0A143WZU8-F1
#
_entry.id   AF-A0A143WZU8-F1
#
_cell.length_a   1.000
_cell.length_b   1.000
_cell.length_c   1.000
_cell.angle_alpha   90.00
_cell.angle_beta   90.00
_cell.angle_gamma   90.00
#
_symmetry.space_group_name_H-M   'P 1'
#
loop_
_entity.id
_entity.type
_entity.pdbx_description
1 polymer ?
#
loop_
_entity_poly.entity_id
_entity_poly.type
_entity_poly.pdbx_seq_one_letter_code
_entity_poly.pdbx_strand_id
1 'polypeptide(L)'
;MNEKLKEKIMESLASVLPITVIVLLISMTIVPLEVGTLTLFLTGAFLLIVGMGFFQLGAEMSMTPIGQGIGGYLVKKSRLPVIIIVCLVMGILITIAEPDLQVLANQVASIPNQVLIWTVAIGVGIFLVIAFLRILFHVHLAKLLIFFYICLFVLAFIAPSEFTAVAFDSGGVTTGPMTVPFIMALGVGLSSARSDKESANDSFGLVALCSIGPILMVLLLSIFYHPTDASYAAVEVPTIVTTHDVAREFTHALPEYTQEVLTCMLPIVAVLIVFQLATRTYRSRQLIRMGIGLIYTIVGLILFLTGVNVGFAPVGNLIGNGLGSGNTMKWILIPIGIIIGYYTVKAEPAVQVLNVQVEELTGGMVSRKMMNTALSIGVACAVALAMLRVLTGINIFWIIIPGYAAALLLTHLVPSVFVGIAFDSGGVASGPMTSTFLLPLAMGACSAVGGNVVTDAFGIVALVALAPLLTIQIMGMIYNHKSKNIQETDVLVADDTVIDIEED
;
A
#
# COMPACT_ATOMS: atom_id res chain seq x y z
N MET A 1 -6.97 23.28 18.64
CA MET A 1 -6.66 22.35 17.52
C MET A 1 -7.38 21.05 17.83
N ASN A 2 -8.20 20.51 16.91
CA ASN A 2 -8.95 19.28 17.12
C ASN A 2 -7.97 18.14 17.48
N GLU A 3 -8.12 17.46 18.63
CA GLU A 3 -7.11 16.50 19.12
C GLU A 3 -6.80 15.40 18.10
N LYS A 4 -7.83 14.94 17.37
CA LYS A 4 -7.69 13.99 16.26
C LYS A 4 -6.82 14.50 15.11
N LEU A 5 -6.91 15.79 14.77
CA LEU A 5 -6.06 16.36 13.71
C LEU A 5 -4.61 16.41 14.16
N LYS A 6 -4.37 16.76 15.43
CA LYS A 6 -3.01 16.75 16.00
C LYS A 6 -2.45 15.33 15.99
N GLU A 7 -3.24 14.33 16.33
CA GLU A 7 -2.88 12.91 16.28
C GLU A 7 -2.50 12.48 14.86
N LYS A 8 -3.35 12.74 13.85
CA LYS A 8 -3.05 12.37 12.45
C LYS A 8 -1.86 13.10 11.84
N ILE A 9 -1.66 14.38 12.19
CA ILE A 9 -0.44 15.10 11.80
C ILE A 9 0.79 14.51 12.51
N MET A 10 0.68 14.10 13.77
CA MET A 10 1.79 13.47 14.50
C MET A 10 2.13 12.08 13.94
N GLU A 11 1.12 11.30 13.55
CA GLU A 11 1.30 10.04 12.82
C GLU A 11 2.05 10.30 11.51
N SER A 12 1.57 11.26 10.70
CA SER A 12 2.22 11.65 9.44
C SER A 12 3.65 12.17 9.64
N LEU A 13 3.88 12.97 10.67
CA LEU A 13 5.21 13.47 11.04
C LEU A 13 6.13 12.29 11.39
N ALA A 14 5.66 11.35 12.21
CA ALA A 14 6.44 10.19 12.60
C ALA A 14 6.86 9.35 11.39
N SER A 15 5.99 9.21 10.37
CA SER A 15 6.26 8.49 9.12
C SER A 15 7.31 9.16 8.23
N VAL A 16 7.21 10.47 8.05
CA VAL A 16 8.01 11.20 7.05
C VAL A 16 9.35 11.67 7.63
N LEU A 17 9.38 12.08 8.90
CA LEU A 17 10.54 12.70 9.54
C LEU A 17 11.81 11.83 9.50
N PRO A 18 11.78 10.50 9.75
CA PRO A 18 12.96 9.66 9.63
C PRO A 18 13.58 9.70 8.23
N ILE A 19 12.74 9.66 7.20
CA ILE A 19 13.17 9.72 5.79
C ILE A 19 13.73 11.10 5.48
N THR A 20 13.06 12.17 5.91
CA THR A 20 13.56 13.55 5.78
C THR A 20 14.94 13.73 6.42
N VAL A 21 15.15 13.19 7.62
CA VAL A 21 16.46 13.26 8.31
C VAL A 21 17.52 12.48 7.55
N ILE A 22 17.22 11.26 7.07
CA ILE A 22 18.14 10.46 6.26
C ILE A 22 18.51 11.22 4.98
N VAL A 23 17.52 11.79 4.28
CA VAL A 23 17.72 12.60 3.08
C VAL A 23 18.61 13.80 3.35
N LEU A 24 18.35 14.54 4.42
CA LEU A 24 19.18 15.68 4.81
C LEU A 24 20.64 15.26 5.07
N LEU A 25 20.85 14.16 5.80
CA LEU A 25 22.20 13.65 6.05
C LEU A 25 22.91 13.25 4.76
N ILE A 26 22.26 12.51 3.87
CA ILE A 26 22.81 12.12 2.57
C ILE A 26 23.13 13.38 1.74
N SER A 27 22.22 14.35 1.73
CA SER A 27 22.35 15.58 0.95
C SER A 27 23.46 16.51 1.44
N MET A 28 23.85 16.42 2.72
CA MET A 28 24.94 17.23 3.28
C MET A 28 26.30 16.52 3.22
N THR A 29 26.32 15.18 3.13
CA THR A 29 27.55 14.39 3.28
C THR A 29 27.98 13.65 2.02
N ILE A 30 27.05 13.03 1.29
CA ILE A 30 27.37 12.11 0.18
C ILE A 30 27.05 12.76 -1.17
N VAL A 31 25.84 13.30 -1.33
CA VAL A 31 25.36 13.92 -2.57
C VAL A 31 25.01 15.37 -2.28
N PRO A 32 25.98 16.32 -2.35
CA PRO A 32 25.73 17.72 -2.05
C PRO A 32 24.67 18.29 -3.00
N LEU A 33 23.50 18.63 -2.45
CA LEU A 33 22.42 19.29 -3.19
C LEU A 33 22.52 20.81 -3.06
N GLU A 34 22.03 21.51 -4.08
CA GLU A 34 21.90 22.97 -4.02
C GLU A 34 20.90 23.38 -2.92
N VAL A 35 21.13 24.54 -2.31
CA VAL A 35 20.27 25.08 -1.24
C VAL A 35 18.83 25.27 -1.71
N GLY A 36 18.63 25.62 -2.98
CA GLY A 36 17.31 25.72 -3.61
C GLY A 36 16.57 24.38 -3.60
N THR A 37 17.23 23.30 -4.03
CA THR A 37 16.69 21.93 -4.01
C THR A 37 16.37 21.45 -2.60
N LEU A 38 17.23 21.75 -1.62
CA LEU A 38 16.97 21.45 -0.20
C LEU A 38 15.75 22.20 0.34
N THR A 39 15.58 23.46 -0.07
CA THR A 39 14.42 24.25 0.34
C THR A 39 13.14 23.68 -0.26
N LEU A 40 13.17 23.32 -1.55
CA LEU A 40 12.06 22.65 -2.24
C LEU A 40 11.72 21.30 -1.59
N PHE A 41 12.73 20.52 -1.20
CA PHE A 41 12.54 19.29 -0.43
C PHE A 41 11.83 19.53 0.90
N LEU A 42 12.31 20.49 1.70
CA LEU A 42 11.77 20.78 3.02
C LEU A 42 10.35 21.36 2.95
N THR A 43 10.08 22.25 2.00
CA THR A 43 8.73 22.76 1.73
C THR A 43 7.80 21.63 1.28
N GLY A 44 8.26 20.76 0.38
CA GLY A 44 7.54 19.58 -0.05
C GLY A 44 7.24 18.61 1.10
N ALA A 45 8.23 18.30 1.93
CA ALA A 45 8.08 17.45 3.11
C ALA A 45 7.07 18.04 4.10
N PHE A 46 7.10 19.35 4.33
CA PHE A 46 6.13 20.04 5.18
C PHE A 46 4.70 19.91 4.62
N LEU A 47 4.51 20.21 3.32
CA LEU A 47 3.21 20.07 2.65
C LEU A 47 2.71 18.63 2.65
N LEU A 48 3.60 17.65 2.48
CA LEU A 48 3.32 16.22 2.52
C LEU A 48 2.84 15.82 3.93
N ILE A 49 3.54 16.21 5.00
CA ILE A 49 3.15 15.89 6.39
C ILE A 49 1.77 16.47 6.72
N VAL A 50 1.54 17.75 6.40
CA VAL A 50 0.26 18.41 6.65
C VAL A 50 -0.85 17.80 5.78
N GLY A 51 -0.55 17.56 4.51
CA GLY A 51 -1.45 16.96 3.53
C GLY A 51 -1.92 15.58 3.94
N MET A 52 -1.00 14.67 4.28
CA MET A 52 -1.33 13.33 4.78
C MET A 52 -2.18 13.39 6.06
N GLY A 53 -1.88 14.29 7.00
CA GLY A 53 -2.66 14.42 8.22
C GLY A 53 -4.11 14.82 7.98
N PHE A 54 -4.37 15.81 7.11
CA PHE A 54 -5.72 16.19 6.71
C PHE A 54 -6.43 15.09 5.92
N PHE A 55 -5.70 14.47 5.00
CA PHE A 55 -6.22 13.43 4.14
C PHE A 55 -6.66 12.19 4.93
N GLN A 56 -5.80 11.66 5.80
CA GLN A 56 -6.10 10.50 6.65
C GLN A 56 -7.30 10.78 7.56
N LEU A 57 -7.34 11.97 8.17
CA LEU A 57 -8.47 12.38 9.01
C LEU A 57 -9.77 12.48 8.18
N GLY A 58 -9.70 13.08 7.00
CA GLY A 58 -10.84 13.22 6.10
C GLY A 58 -11.36 11.87 5.62
N ALA A 59 -10.45 10.97 5.26
CA ALA A 59 -10.74 9.61 4.83
C ALA A 59 -11.43 8.80 5.94
N GLU A 60 -10.92 8.84 7.17
CA GLU A 60 -11.55 8.18 8.32
C GLU A 60 -12.96 8.74 8.61
N MET A 61 -13.14 10.06 8.47
CA MET A 61 -14.42 10.72 8.72
C MET A 61 -15.47 10.48 7.62
N SER A 62 -15.06 10.13 6.40
CA SER A 62 -15.95 10.02 5.25
C SER A 62 -16.00 8.60 4.66
N MET A 63 -14.87 8.01 4.30
CA MET A 63 -14.81 6.73 3.57
C MET A 63 -15.22 5.54 4.43
N THR A 64 -14.76 5.48 5.68
CA THR A 64 -15.13 4.40 6.61
C THR A 64 -16.65 4.30 6.83
N PRO A 65 -17.38 5.38 7.18
CA PRO A 65 -18.83 5.28 7.33
C PRO A 65 -19.53 5.00 6.00
N ILE A 66 -19.04 5.52 4.87
CA ILE A 66 -19.60 5.20 3.54
C ILE A 66 -19.49 3.70 3.26
N GLY A 67 -18.31 3.11 3.46
CA GLY A 67 -18.06 1.68 3.25
C GLY A 67 -18.94 0.80 4.14
N GLN A 68 -19.00 1.08 5.44
CA GLN A 68 -19.85 0.34 6.39
C GLN A 68 -21.34 0.42 6.03
N GLY A 69 -21.83 1.62 5.67
CA GLY A 69 -23.24 1.79 5.31
C GLY A 69 -23.61 1.08 4.01
N ILE A 70 -22.75 1.15 2.99
CA ILE A 70 -22.95 0.41 1.74
C ILE A 70 -22.93 -1.09 2.00
N GLY A 71 -21.91 -1.62 2.70
CA GLY A 71 -21.80 -3.04 3.03
C GLY A 71 -23.03 -3.55 3.79
N GLY A 72 -23.44 -2.86 4.86
CA GLY A 72 -24.61 -3.24 5.64
C GLY A 72 -25.93 -3.22 4.86
N TYR A 73 -26.07 -2.30 3.89
CA TYR A 73 -27.25 -2.23 3.03
C TYR A 73 -27.29 -3.35 1.99
N LEU A 74 -26.14 -3.69 1.39
CA LEU A 74 -26.04 -4.70 0.35
C LEU A 74 -26.51 -6.09 0.83
N VAL A 75 -26.12 -6.51 2.03
CA VAL A 75 -26.51 -7.82 2.57
C VAL A 75 -28.00 -7.89 2.91
N LYS A 76 -28.57 -6.81 3.45
CA LYS A 76 -29.95 -6.85 3.98
C LYS A 76 -31.04 -6.70 2.92
N LYS A 77 -30.75 -5.99 1.81
CA LYS A 77 -31.82 -5.50 0.91
C LYS A 77 -31.58 -5.70 -0.58
N SER A 78 -30.41 -6.21 -1.00
CA SER A 78 -30.04 -6.20 -2.42
C SER A 78 -30.10 -7.58 -3.06
N ARG A 79 -30.58 -7.64 -4.31
CA ARG A 79 -30.47 -8.85 -5.15
C ARG A 79 -29.03 -9.01 -5.62
N LEU A 80 -28.60 -10.24 -5.87
CA LEU A 80 -27.23 -10.57 -6.30
C LEU A 80 -26.69 -9.67 -7.44
N PRO A 81 -27.46 -9.36 -8.53
CA PRO A 81 -26.96 -8.49 -9.59
C PRO A 81 -26.70 -7.05 -9.14
N VAL A 82 -27.51 -6.52 -8.22
CA VAL A 82 -27.32 -5.17 -7.66
C VAL A 82 -26.03 -5.13 -6.85
N ILE A 83 -25.76 -6.19 -6.08
CA ILE A 83 -24.53 -6.26 -5.30
C ILE A 83 -23.30 -6.30 -6.20
N ILE A 84 -23.33 -7.11 -7.26
CA ILE A 84 -22.24 -7.19 -8.23
C ILE A 84 -21.96 -5.82 -8.86
N ILE A 85 -22.99 -5.12 -9.32
CA ILE A 85 -22.82 -3.80 -9.94
C ILE A 85 -22.29 -2.78 -8.93
N VAL A 86 -22.84 -2.74 -7.72
CA VAL A 86 -22.39 -1.78 -6.70
C VAL A 86 -20.95 -2.07 -6.28
N CYS A 87 -20.58 -3.32 -6.01
CA CYS A 87 -19.19 -3.68 -5.68
C CYS A 87 -18.23 -3.34 -6.82
N LEU A 88 -18.59 -3.64 -8.08
CA LEU A 88 -17.77 -3.31 -9.24
C LEU A 88 -17.53 -1.79 -9.35
N VAL A 89 -18.61 -1.00 -9.30
CA VAL A 89 -18.52 0.46 -9.40
C VAL A 89 -17.74 1.04 -8.23
N MET A 90 -18.02 0.59 -7.00
CA MET A 90 -17.32 1.09 -5.81
C MET A 90 -15.82 0.77 -5.85
N GLY A 91 -15.44 -0.44 -6.27
CA GLY A 91 -14.04 -0.82 -6.43
C GLY A 91 -13.32 0.05 -7.47
N ILE A 92 -13.97 0.32 -8.61
CA ILE A 92 -13.40 1.22 -9.63
C ILE A 92 -13.22 2.63 -9.05
N LEU A 93 -14.26 3.20 -8.43
CA LEU A 93 -14.25 4.59 -7.99
C LEU A 93 -13.28 4.84 -6.83
N ILE A 94 -13.17 3.92 -5.88
CA ILE A 94 -12.23 4.08 -4.75
C ILE A 94 -10.78 4.01 -5.25
N THR A 95 -10.49 3.14 -6.20
CA THR A 95 -9.14 2.99 -6.76
C THR A 95 -8.72 4.20 -7.59
N ILE A 96 -9.62 4.81 -8.36
CA ILE A 96 -9.34 6.08 -9.07
C ILE A 96 -8.96 7.19 -8.09
N ALA A 97 -9.58 7.20 -6.91
CA ALA A 97 -9.30 8.18 -5.86
C ALA A 97 -8.09 7.83 -4.98
N GLU A 98 -7.37 6.74 -5.26
CA GLU A 98 -6.19 6.35 -4.52
C GLU A 98 -5.00 7.26 -4.91
N PRO A 99 -4.46 8.09 -4.00
CA PRO A 99 -3.34 8.98 -4.33
C PRO A 99 -2.08 8.23 -4.75
N ASP A 100 -1.79 7.10 -4.13
CA ASP A 100 -0.56 6.36 -4.44
C ASP A 100 -0.58 5.87 -5.89
N LEU A 101 -1.76 5.55 -6.44
CA LEU A 101 -1.94 5.18 -7.85
C LEU A 101 -1.69 6.37 -8.78
N GLN A 102 -2.08 7.58 -8.38
CA GLN A 102 -1.78 8.80 -9.15
C GLN A 102 -0.27 9.06 -9.19
N VAL A 103 0.40 8.90 -8.04
CA VAL A 103 1.86 9.03 -7.95
C VAL A 103 2.56 8.00 -8.83
N LEU A 104 2.13 6.73 -8.81
CA LEU A 104 2.68 5.70 -9.69
C LEU A 104 2.43 6.03 -11.17
N ALA A 105 1.23 6.46 -11.53
CA ALA A 105 0.89 6.80 -12.91
C ALA A 105 1.77 7.93 -13.46
N ASN A 106 2.03 8.97 -12.65
CA ASN A 106 2.93 10.07 -13.00
C ASN A 106 4.39 9.62 -13.21
N GLN A 107 4.78 8.47 -12.64
CA GLN A 107 6.14 7.92 -12.78
C GLN A 107 6.29 6.97 -13.97
N VAL A 108 5.19 6.39 -14.47
CA VAL A 108 5.19 5.48 -15.62
C VAL A 108 5.04 6.29 -16.92
N ALA A 109 6.13 6.84 -17.43
CA ALA A 109 6.11 7.67 -18.65
C ALA A 109 5.65 6.91 -19.92
N SER A 110 5.70 5.58 -19.91
CA SER A 110 5.44 4.75 -21.08
C SER A 110 3.95 4.50 -21.37
N ILE A 111 3.07 4.80 -20.42
CA ILE A 111 1.63 4.57 -20.54
C ILE A 111 0.91 5.86 -20.14
N PRO A 112 -0.06 6.35 -20.92
CA PRO A 112 -0.86 7.50 -20.50
C PRO A 112 -1.52 7.25 -19.14
N ASN A 113 -1.40 8.19 -18.21
CA ASN A 113 -1.86 8.04 -16.82
C ASN A 113 -3.30 7.53 -16.73
N GLN A 114 -4.21 8.09 -17.53
CA GLN A 114 -5.61 7.69 -17.54
C GLN A 114 -5.80 6.23 -17.94
N VAL A 115 -5.05 5.73 -18.93
CA VAL A 115 -5.15 4.33 -19.38
C VAL A 115 -4.71 3.39 -18.25
N LEU A 116 -3.60 3.71 -17.57
CA LEU A 116 -3.11 2.93 -16.44
C LEU A 116 -4.12 2.93 -15.28
N ILE A 117 -4.60 4.11 -14.88
CA ILE A 117 -5.54 4.29 -13.77
C ILE A 117 -6.84 3.53 -14.03
N TRP A 118 -7.45 3.66 -15.21
CA TRP A 118 -8.69 2.96 -15.54
C TRP A 118 -8.50 1.44 -15.59
N THR A 119 -7.39 0.97 -16.16
CA THR A 119 -7.05 -0.46 -16.24
C THR A 119 -6.94 -1.06 -14.83
N VAL A 120 -6.19 -0.39 -13.96
CA VAL A 120 -5.98 -0.81 -12.57
C VAL A 120 -7.31 -0.79 -11.79
N ALA A 121 -8.10 0.28 -11.93
CA ALA A 121 -9.38 0.44 -11.25
C ALA A 121 -10.41 -0.64 -11.66
N ILE A 122 -10.48 -0.99 -12.95
CA ILE A 122 -11.33 -2.09 -13.43
C ILE A 122 -10.89 -3.43 -12.82
N GLY A 123 -9.58 -3.65 -12.71
CA GLY A 123 -9.01 -4.83 -12.05
C GLY A 123 -9.46 -4.97 -10.60
N VAL A 124 -9.33 -3.89 -9.82
CA VAL A 124 -9.80 -3.86 -8.43
C VAL A 124 -11.31 -4.11 -8.35
N GLY A 125 -12.11 -3.45 -9.19
CA GLY A 125 -13.57 -3.63 -9.21
C GLY A 125 -14.00 -5.08 -9.44
N ILE A 126 -13.38 -5.76 -10.42
CA ILE A 126 -13.67 -7.17 -10.72
C ILE A 126 -13.30 -8.05 -9.53
N PHE A 127 -12.12 -7.84 -8.94
CA PHE A 127 -11.67 -8.65 -7.81
C PHE A 127 -12.41 -8.34 -6.52
N LEU A 128 -12.93 -7.13 -6.34
CA LEU A 128 -13.84 -6.80 -5.23
C LEU A 128 -15.16 -7.56 -5.36
N VAL A 129 -15.67 -7.75 -6.57
CA VAL A 129 -16.83 -8.63 -6.81
C VAL A 129 -16.47 -10.08 -6.47
N ILE A 130 -15.32 -10.59 -6.91
CA ILE A 130 -14.88 -11.96 -6.60
C ILE A 130 -14.74 -12.15 -5.08
N ALA A 131 -14.14 -11.17 -4.39
CA ALA A 131 -13.96 -11.16 -2.95
C ALA A 131 -15.32 -11.13 -2.22
N PHE A 132 -16.30 -10.40 -2.74
CA PHE A 132 -17.68 -10.43 -2.25
C PHE A 132 -18.34 -11.81 -2.46
N LEU A 133 -18.25 -12.36 -3.67
CA LEU A 133 -18.84 -13.66 -4.00
C LEU A 133 -18.21 -14.79 -3.17
N ARG A 134 -16.92 -14.69 -2.86
CA ARG A 134 -16.23 -15.59 -1.93
C ARG A 134 -16.94 -15.64 -0.57
N ILE A 135 -17.27 -14.48 0.00
CA ILE A 135 -17.97 -14.39 1.29
C ILE A 135 -19.38 -14.97 1.19
N LEU A 136 -20.08 -14.70 0.08
CA LEU A 136 -21.45 -15.18 -0.13
C LEU A 136 -21.52 -16.71 -0.30
N PHE A 137 -20.55 -17.30 -1.03
CA PHE A 137 -20.52 -18.73 -1.36
C PHE A 137 -19.58 -19.56 -0.45
N HIS A 138 -19.02 -18.98 0.61
CA HIS A 138 -18.12 -19.66 1.56
C HIS A 138 -16.88 -20.31 0.91
N VAL A 139 -16.29 -19.62 -0.06
CA VAL A 139 -15.06 -20.11 -0.72
C VAL A 139 -13.85 -19.77 0.15
N HIS A 140 -12.97 -20.76 0.36
CA HIS A 140 -11.77 -20.57 1.17
C HIS A 140 -10.76 -19.64 0.48
N LEU A 141 -10.27 -18.62 1.20
CA LEU A 141 -9.32 -17.61 0.69
C LEU A 141 -8.09 -18.24 0.03
N ALA A 142 -7.46 -19.19 0.71
CA ALA A 142 -6.22 -19.82 0.26
C ALA A 142 -6.36 -20.47 -1.14
N LYS A 143 -7.51 -21.10 -1.43
CA LYS A 143 -7.77 -21.73 -2.74
C LYS A 143 -7.82 -20.68 -3.86
N LEU A 144 -8.48 -19.54 -3.60
CA LEU A 144 -8.55 -18.45 -4.57
C LEU A 144 -7.19 -17.80 -4.78
N LEU A 145 -6.43 -17.53 -3.70
CA LEU A 145 -5.09 -16.98 -3.81
C LEU A 145 -4.19 -17.88 -4.65
N ILE A 146 -4.12 -19.18 -4.35
CA ILE A 146 -3.31 -20.13 -5.12
C ILE A 146 -3.73 -20.14 -6.60
N PHE A 147 -5.03 -20.24 -6.88
CA PHE A 147 -5.53 -20.26 -8.25
C PHE A 147 -5.15 -18.99 -9.03
N PHE A 148 -5.41 -17.81 -8.46
CA PHE A 148 -5.16 -16.56 -9.16
C PHE A 148 -3.67 -16.22 -9.28
N TYR A 149 -2.84 -16.52 -8.27
CA TYR A 149 -1.40 -16.32 -8.38
C TYR A 149 -0.77 -17.26 -9.41
N ILE A 150 -1.23 -18.51 -9.53
CA ILE A 150 -0.81 -19.40 -10.63
C ILE A 150 -1.18 -18.77 -11.98
N CYS A 151 -2.41 -18.27 -12.13
CA CYS A 151 -2.83 -17.57 -13.35
C CYS A 151 -1.96 -16.33 -13.63
N LEU A 152 -1.63 -15.54 -12.61
CA LEU A 152 -0.74 -14.38 -12.72
C LEU A 152 0.65 -14.79 -13.23
N PHE A 153 1.26 -15.84 -12.67
CA PHE A 153 2.58 -16.26 -13.11
C PHE A 153 2.57 -16.78 -14.54
N VAL A 154 1.58 -17.58 -14.92
CA VAL A 154 1.41 -18.02 -16.30
C VAL A 154 1.28 -16.82 -17.24
N LEU A 155 0.46 -15.84 -16.89
CA LEU A 155 0.28 -14.64 -17.70
C LEU A 155 1.54 -13.78 -17.74
N ALA A 156 2.28 -13.67 -16.63
CA ALA A 156 3.52 -12.91 -16.56
C ALA A 156 4.63 -13.50 -17.43
N PHE A 157 4.66 -14.82 -17.66
CA PHE A 157 5.57 -15.43 -18.64
C PHE A 157 5.20 -15.11 -20.10
N ILE A 158 3.93 -14.79 -20.36
CA ILE A 158 3.44 -14.42 -21.70
C ILE A 158 3.61 -12.92 -21.94
N ALA A 159 3.49 -12.12 -20.88
CA ALA A 159 3.60 -10.67 -20.93
C ALA A 159 5.04 -10.19 -21.21
N PRO A 160 5.21 -9.01 -21.85
CA PRO A 160 6.52 -8.38 -21.97
C PRO A 160 7.17 -8.13 -20.61
N SER A 161 8.48 -8.40 -20.51
CA SER A 161 9.25 -8.22 -19.27
C SER A 161 9.31 -6.77 -18.80
N GLU A 162 9.14 -5.81 -19.70
CA GLU A 162 9.17 -4.37 -19.43
C GLU A 162 8.07 -3.93 -18.47
N PHE A 163 6.84 -4.43 -18.64
CA PHE A 163 5.70 -4.01 -17.83
C PHE A 163 5.41 -4.89 -16.63
N THR A 164 6.11 -6.02 -16.52
CA THR A 164 5.92 -6.95 -15.40
C THR A 164 6.17 -6.25 -14.06
N ALA A 165 7.25 -5.48 -13.96
CA ALA A 165 7.58 -4.76 -12.73
C ALA A 165 6.53 -3.70 -12.37
N VAL A 166 6.06 -2.94 -13.35
CA VAL A 166 4.97 -1.96 -13.21
C VAL A 166 3.66 -2.64 -12.78
N ALA A 167 3.36 -3.82 -13.32
CA ALA A 167 2.16 -4.57 -12.98
C ALA A 167 2.13 -4.98 -11.50
N PHE A 168 3.24 -5.53 -11.00
CA PHE A 168 3.34 -5.90 -9.58
C PHE A 168 3.37 -4.69 -8.65
N ASP A 169 4.02 -3.59 -9.05
CA ASP A 169 3.98 -2.34 -8.27
C ASP A 169 2.54 -1.78 -8.20
N SER A 170 1.78 -1.86 -9.30
CA SER A 170 0.38 -1.41 -9.33
C SER A 170 -0.48 -2.14 -8.29
N GLY A 171 -0.25 -3.44 -8.09
CA GLY A 171 -0.91 -4.22 -7.04
C GLY A 171 -0.64 -3.67 -5.64
N GLY A 172 0.63 -3.43 -5.30
CA GLY A 172 1.04 -2.90 -3.98
C GLY A 172 0.66 -1.44 -3.74
N VAL A 173 0.45 -0.67 -4.81
CA VAL A 173 0.03 0.73 -4.74
C VAL A 173 -1.48 0.89 -4.53
N THR A 174 -2.29 -0.04 -5.04
CA THR A 174 -3.76 0.02 -4.87
C THR A 174 -4.26 -0.30 -3.45
N THR A 175 -3.37 -0.77 -2.58
CA THR A 175 -3.65 -1.04 -1.16
C THR A 175 -3.29 0.16 -0.29
N GLY A 176 -3.48 1.36 -0.81
CA GLY A 176 -3.13 2.59 -0.14
C GLY A 176 -4.13 3.02 0.94
N PRO A 177 -3.88 4.21 1.53
CA PRO A 177 -4.61 4.75 2.67
C PRO A 177 -6.10 5.03 2.41
N MET A 178 -6.60 5.03 1.16
CA MET A 178 -8.03 5.15 0.86
C MET A 178 -8.71 3.81 0.70
N THR A 179 -8.13 2.96 -0.16
CA THR A 179 -8.75 1.72 -0.61
C THR A 179 -8.83 0.71 0.51
N VAL A 180 -7.80 0.59 1.36
CA VAL A 180 -7.78 -0.38 2.46
C VAL A 180 -8.85 -0.09 3.52
N PRO A 181 -8.93 1.10 4.15
CA PRO A 181 -9.98 1.38 5.12
C PRO A 181 -11.38 1.23 4.54
N PHE A 182 -11.57 1.62 3.26
CA PHE A 182 -12.86 1.49 2.61
C PHE A 182 -13.27 0.03 2.36
N ILE A 183 -12.40 -0.79 1.77
CA ILE A 183 -12.68 -2.20 1.48
C ILE A 183 -12.88 -2.98 2.79
N MET A 184 -12.08 -2.71 3.81
CA MET A 184 -12.24 -3.29 5.14
C MET A 184 -13.55 -2.85 5.79
N ALA A 185 -13.90 -1.57 5.72
CA ALA A 185 -15.17 -1.05 6.21
C ALA A 185 -16.38 -1.67 5.51
N LEU A 186 -16.29 -1.86 4.19
CA LEU A 186 -17.26 -2.57 3.39
C LEU A 186 -17.37 -4.02 3.85
N GLY A 187 -16.24 -4.73 4.01
CA GLY A 187 -16.17 -6.08 4.55
C GLY A 187 -16.82 -6.24 5.91
N VAL A 188 -16.51 -5.36 6.86
CA VAL A 188 -17.13 -5.31 8.19
C VAL A 188 -18.63 -5.03 8.10
N GLY A 189 -19.05 -4.12 7.22
CA GLY A 189 -20.48 -3.88 6.96
C GLY A 189 -21.21 -5.12 6.45
N LEU A 190 -20.54 -5.92 5.62
CA LEU A 190 -21.08 -7.19 5.11
C LEU A 190 -21.13 -8.28 6.18
N SER A 191 -20.04 -8.46 6.95
CA SER A 191 -19.93 -9.51 7.94
C SER A 191 -20.82 -9.28 9.16
N SER A 192 -20.94 -8.03 9.62
CA SER A 192 -21.83 -7.66 10.74
C SER A 192 -23.32 -7.85 10.46
N ALA A 193 -23.72 -7.95 9.19
CA ALA A 193 -25.08 -8.28 8.81
C ALA A 193 -25.38 -9.79 8.91
N ARG A 194 -24.38 -10.63 9.22
CA ARG A 194 -24.48 -12.08 9.38
C ARG A 194 -24.24 -12.47 10.85
N SER A 195 -25.01 -13.43 11.38
CA SER A 195 -24.91 -13.90 12.78
C SER A 195 -24.01 -15.13 12.98
N ASP A 196 -23.06 -15.41 12.07
CA ASP A 196 -22.25 -16.63 12.15
C ASP A 196 -20.91 -16.41 12.88
N LYS A 197 -20.38 -17.45 13.53
CA LYS A 197 -19.13 -17.42 14.33
C LYS A 197 -17.88 -17.14 13.48
N GLU A 198 -17.91 -17.44 12.18
CA GLU A 198 -16.79 -17.17 11.25
C GLU A 198 -16.81 -15.76 10.64
N SER A 199 -17.82 -14.93 10.95
CA SER A 199 -18.00 -13.59 10.35
C SER A 199 -16.80 -12.64 10.53
N ALA A 200 -16.09 -12.74 11.67
CA ALA A 200 -14.89 -11.93 11.91
C ALA A 200 -13.71 -12.33 11.02
N ASN A 201 -13.54 -13.64 10.75
CA ASN A 201 -12.45 -14.15 9.91
C ASN A 201 -12.70 -13.89 8.43
N ASP A 202 -13.96 -13.87 7.99
CA ASP A 202 -14.33 -13.62 6.58
C ASP A 202 -14.08 -12.17 6.14
N SER A 203 -13.90 -11.25 7.07
CA SER A 203 -13.56 -9.85 6.77
C SER A 203 -12.11 -9.71 6.31
N PHE A 204 -11.24 -10.67 6.65
CA PHE A 204 -9.83 -10.70 6.22
C PHE A 204 -9.67 -11.38 4.85
N GLY A 205 -8.68 -10.90 4.09
CA GLY A 205 -8.36 -11.35 2.74
C GLY A 205 -9.16 -10.67 1.63
N LEU A 206 -9.98 -9.67 1.95
CA LEU A 206 -10.69 -8.87 0.94
C LEU A 206 -9.70 -8.00 0.15
N VAL A 207 -8.80 -7.32 0.87
CA VAL A 207 -7.76 -6.46 0.28
C VAL A 207 -6.79 -7.32 -0.52
N ALA A 208 -6.40 -8.47 0.01
CA ALA A 208 -5.55 -9.44 -0.66
C ALA A 208 -6.05 -9.87 -2.05
N LEU A 209 -7.36 -10.12 -2.19
CA LEU A 209 -7.92 -10.47 -3.50
C LEU A 209 -7.98 -9.24 -4.41
N CYS A 210 -8.32 -8.08 -3.86
CA CYS A 210 -8.41 -6.85 -4.64
C CYS A 210 -7.07 -6.43 -5.26
N SER A 211 -5.93 -6.69 -4.60
CA SER A 211 -4.60 -6.33 -5.11
C SER A 211 -4.11 -7.23 -6.26
N ILE A 212 -4.70 -8.42 -6.45
CA ILE A 212 -4.42 -9.30 -7.60
C ILE A 212 -4.98 -8.70 -8.90
N GLY A 213 -6.12 -8.02 -8.82
CA GLY A 213 -6.81 -7.44 -9.97
C GLY A 213 -5.97 -6.45 -10.78
N PRO A 214 -5.35 -5.43 -10.15
CA PRO A 214 -4.39 -4.53 -10.78
C PRO A 214 -3.27 -5.25 -11.51
N ILE A 215 -2.63 -6.23 -10.85
CA ILE A 215 -1.51 -6.98 -11.44
C ILE A 215 -1.99 -7.69 -12.71
N LEU A 216 -3.14 -8.37 -12.62
CA LEU A 216 -3.71 -9.10 -13.75
C LEU A 216 -4.06 -8.16 -14.91
N MET A 217 -4.71 -7.03 -14.62
CA MET A 217 -5.14 -6.08 -15.66
C MET A 217 -3.97 -5.35 -16.31
N VAL A 218 -2.92 -4.99 -15.56
CA VAL A 218 -1.73 -4.36 -16.15
C VAL A 218 -0.93 -5.36 -16.97
N LEU A 219 -0.85 -6.64 -16.56
CA LEU A 219 -0.28 -7.70 -17.40
C LEU A 219 -1.08 -7.88 -18.69
N LEU A 220 -2.42 -7.91 -18.63
CA LEU A 220 -3.24 -7.94 -19.83
C LEU A 220 -3.04 -6.70 -20.71
N LEU A 221 -3.00 -5.50 -20.11
CA LEU A 221 -2.72 -4.26 -20.82
C LEU A 221 -1.38 -4.38 -21.55
N SER A 222 -0.33 -4.90 -20.92
CA SER A 222 0.98 -5.05 -21.55
C SER A 222 1.02 -6.02 -22.75
N ILE A 223 0.08 -6.98 -22.83
CA ILE A 223 -0.03 -7.90 -23.96
C ILE A 223 -0.73 -7.24 -25.16
N PHE A 224 -1.75 -6.42 -24.90
CA PHE A 224 -2.56 -5.79 -25.94
C PHE A 224 -2.07 -4.40 -26.34
N TYR A 225 -1.43 -3.70 -25.42
CA TYR A 225 -0.90 -2.36 -25.58
C TYR A 225 0.60 -2.47 -25.78
N HIS A 226 1.05 -2.22 -27.02
CA HIS A 226 2.46 -2.10 -27.34
C HIS A 226 2.78 -0.60 -27.38
N PRO A 227 3.23 0.01 -26.27
CA PRO A 227 3.65 1.39 -26.31
C PRO A 227 4.88 1.50 -27.23
N THR A 228 4.78 2.37 -28.23
CA THR A 228 5.92 2.86 -29.00
C THR A 228 6.99 3.38 -28.05
N ASP A 229 8.24 2.96 -28.24
CA ASP A 229 9.45 3.30 -27.48
C ASP A 229 9.35 4.64 -26.73
N ALA A 230 8.77 4.60 -25.53
CA ALA A 230 8.67 5.77 -24.69
C ALA A 230 10.00 5.86 -23.93
N SER A 231 10.95 6.56 -24.53
CA SER A 231 12.18 6.95 -23.84
C SER A 231 11.79 7.72 -22.58
N TYR A 232 12.15 7.19 -21.41
CA TYR A 232 12.02 7.89 -20.15
C TYR A 232 12.79 9.22 -20.25
N ALA A 233 12.08 10.34 -20.29
CA ALA A 233 12.70 11.65 -20.14
C ALA A 233 12.93 11.86 -18.64
N ALA A 234 14.19 11.96 -18.22
CA ALA A 234 14.51 12.31 -16.85
C ALA A 234 13.81 13.63 -16.48
N VAL A 235 13.20 13.66 -15.29
CA VAL A 235 12.55 14.87 -14.77
C VAL A 235 13.61 15.95 -14.60
N GLU A 236 13.63 16.94 -15.49
CA GLU A 236 14.49 18.13 -15.33
C GLU A 236 13.94 18.96 -14.15
N VAL A 237 14.70 18.99 -13.06
CA VAL A 237 14.40 19.91 -11.94
C VAL A 237 14.82 21.31 -12.38
N PRO A 238 13.92 22.30 -12.39
CA PRO A 238 14.30 23.66 -12.73
C PRO A 238 15.39 24.15 -11.76
N THR A 239 16.39 24.85 -12.27
CA THR A 239 17.47 25.43 -11.45
C THR A 239 16.90 26.54 -10.59
N ILE A 240 16.59 26.23 -9.33
CA ILE A 240 15.98 27.16 -8.38
C ILE A 240 17.07 27.90 -7.62
N VAL A 241 17.21 29.18 -7.91
CA VAL A 241 18.24 30.04 -7.28
C VAL A 241 17.68 30.76 -6.04
N THR A 242 16.37 31.06 -5.99
CA THR A 242 15.76 31.90 -4.95
C THR A 242 14.59 31.24 -4.22
N THR A 243 14.36 31.57 -2.95
CA THR A 243 13.16 31.16 -2.18
C THR A 243 11.85 31.59 -2.85
N HIS A 244 11.86 32.70 -3.60
CA HIS A 244 10.75 33.13 -4.42
C HIS A 244 10.45 32.13 -5.56
N ASP A 245 11.47 31.52 -6.15
CA ASP A 245 11.32 30.54 -7.22
C ASP A 245 10.71 29.24 -6.67
N VAL A 246 11.10 28.82 -5.46
CA VAL A 246 10.43 27.70 -4.76
C VAL A 246 8.94 27.99 -4.57
N ALA A 247 8.59 29.16 -4.01
CA ALA A 247 7.19 29.53 -3.83
C ALA A 247 6.43 29.57 -5.17
N ARG A 248 7.07 30.07 -6.22
CA ARG A 248 6.51 30.12 -7.57
C ARG A 248 6.21 28.71 -8.09
N GLU A 249 7.15 27.78 -8.02
CA GLU A 249 6.96 26.39 -8.47
C GLU A 249 5.76 25.74 -7.76
N PHE A 250 5.68 25.84 -6.43
CA PHE A 250 4.53 25.33 -5.68
C PHE A 250 3.21 26.01 -6.07
N THR A 251 3.21 27.33 -6.30
CA THR A 251 1.98 28.05 -6.69
C THR A 251 1.51 27.74 -8.11
N HIS A 252 2.41 27.44 -9.05
CA HIS A 252 2.05 27.04 -10.42
C HIS A 252 1.54 25.59 -10.47
N ALA A 253 2.11 24.70 -9.66
CA ALA A 253 1.70 23.31 -9.59
C ALA A 253 0.35 23.10 -8.87
N LEU A 254 0.02 23.95 -7.89
CA LEU A 254 -1.16 23.79 -7.05
C LEU A 254 -2.50 23.76 -7.85
N PRO A 255 -2.75 24.64 -8.84
CA PRO A 255 -3.95 24.59 -9.68
C PRO A 255 -4.11 23.28 -10.47
N GLU A 256 -3.02 22.72 -10.99
CA GLU A 256 -3.03 21.47 -11.75
C GLU A 256 -3.46 20.31 -10.84
N TYR A 257 -2.80 20.13 -9.70
CA TYR A 257 -3.18 19.11 -8.72
C TYR A 257 -4.57 19.35 -8.12
N THR A 258 -5.03 20.61 -8.04
CA THR A 258 -6.40 20.92 -7.63
C THR A 258 -7.42 20.36 -8.62
N GLN A 259 -7.19 20.53 -9.92
CA GLN A 259 -8.08 19.99 -10.96
C GLN A 259 -8.07 18.46 -10.97
N GLU A 260 -6.88 17.86 -10.82
CA GLU A 260 -6.72 16.41 -10.73
C GLU A 260 -7.50 15.82 -9.54
N VAL A 261 -7.28 16.36 -8.34
CA VAL A 261 -7.96 15.89 -7.12
C VAL A 261 -9.47 16.10 -7.18
N LEU A 262 -9.94 17.25 -7.67
CA LEU A 262 -11.39 17.50 -7.80
C LEU A 262 -12.04 16.51 -8.76
N THR A 263 -11.38 16.18 -9.88
CA THR A 263 -11.87 15.21 -10.86
C THR A 263 -11.89 13.79 -10.27
N CYS A 264 -10.86 13.42 -9.50
CA CYS A 264 -10.76 12.11 -8.86
C CYS A 264 -11.73 11.92 -7.69
N MET A 265 -12.05 12.98 -6.95
CA MET A 265 -12.95 12.93 -5.79
C MET A 265 -14.43 13.08 -6.16
N LEU A 266 -14.74 13.67 -7.32
CA LEU A 266 -16.12 13.87 -7.78
C LEU A 266 -16.94 12.56 -7.81
N PRO A 267 -16.42 11.42 -8.30
CA PRO A 267 -17.18 10.17 -8.27
C PRO A 267 -17.54 9.70 -6.86
N ILE A 268 -16.67 9.91 -5.87
CA ILE A 268 -16.97 9.52 -4.48
C ILE A 268 -18.05 10.42 -3.89
N VAL A 269 -17.97 11.73 -4.14
CA VAL A 269 -19.03 12.67 -3.74
C VAL A 269 -20.36 12.27 -4.37
N ALA A 270 -20.36 11.90 -5.66
CA ALA A 270 -21.54 11.44 -6.37
C ALA A 270 -22.12 10.17 -5.73
N VAL A 271 -21.28 9.18 -5.40
CA VAL A 271 -21.71 7.97 -4.69
C VAL A 271 -22.38 8.31 -3.36
N LEU A 272 -21.76 9.17 -2.54
CA LEU A 272 -22.33 9.55 -1.24
C LEU A 272 -23.73 10.18 -1.42
N ILE A 273 -23.89 11.07 -2.40
CA ILE A 273 -25.16 11.71 -2.71
C ILE A 273 -26.19 10.67 -3.16
N VAL A 274 -25.86 9.83 -4.15
CA VAL A 274 -26.75 8.80 -4.70
C VAL A 274 -27.16 7.81 -3.61
N PHE A 275 -26.20 7.32 -2.83
CA PHE A 275 -26.46 6.38 -1.73
C PHE A 275 -27.34 7.00 -0.66
N GLN A 276 -27.10 8.25 -0.28
CA GLN A 276 -27.93 8.94 0.71
C GLN A 276 -29.35 9.20 0.18
N LEU A 277 -29.51 9.57 -1.09
CA LEU A 277 -30.83 9.75 -1.70
C LEU A 277 -31.61 8.44 -1.78
N ALA A 278 -30.93 7.34 -2.14
CA ALA A 278 -31.55 6.03 -2.31
C ALA A 278 -31.90 5.35 -0.98
N THR A 279 -31.00 5.42 0.01
CA THR A 279 -31.13 4.64 1.25
C THR A 279 -31.59 5.47 2.44
N ARG A 280 -31.36 6.79 2.43
CA ARG A 280 -31.57 7.72 3.55
C ARG A 280 -30.99 7.22 4.88
N THR A 281 -29.92 6.41 4.80
CA THR A 281 -29.32 5.77 5.96
C THR A 281 -28.77 6.77 6.97
N TYR A 282 -28.21 7.89 6.50
CA TYR A 282 -27.50 8.82 7.38
C TYR A 282 -28.37 10.00 7.83
N ARG A 283 -28.25 10.34 9.11
CA ARG A 283 -28.87 11.54 9.70
C ARG A 283 -28.10 12.80 9.29
N SER A 284 -28.76 13.97 9.27
CA SER A 284 -28.16 15.24 8.83
C SER A 284 -26.83 15.59 9.52
N ARG A 285 -26.68 15.29 10.82
CA ARG A 285 -25.40 15.51 11.53
C ARG A 285 -24.27 14.63 11.00
N GLN A 286 -24.57 13.37 10.65
CA GLN A 286 -23.59 12.45 10.08
C GLN A 286 -23.22 12.86 8.65
N LEU A 287 -24.19 13.33 7.86
CA LEU A 287 -23.93 13.88 6.52
C LEU A 287 -23.00 15.11 6.58
N ILE A 288 -23.26 16.05 7.49
CA ILE A 288 -22.38 17.21 7.68
C ILE A 288 -20.98 16.76 8.07
N ARG A 289 -20.87 15.79 8.99
CA ARG A 289 -19.56 15.25 9.42
C ARG A 289 -18.80 14.60 8.25
N MET A 290 -19.47 13.79 7.43
CA MET A 290 -18.86 13.15 6.26
C MET A 290 -18.51 14.19 5.18
N GLY A 291 -19.33 15.22 4.99
CA GLY A 291 -19.06 16.33 4.07
C GLY A 291 -17.83 17.15 4.49
N ILE A 292 -17.68 17.44 5.78
CA ILE A 292 -16.45 18.05 6.32
C ILE A 292 -15.26 17.11 6.11
N GLY A 293 -15.45 15.80 6.30
CA GLY A 293 -14.44 14.79 6.02
C GLY A 293 -13.96 14.83 4.57
N LEU A 294 -14.89 14.89 3.61
CA LEU A 294 -14.58 15.03 2.18
C LEU A 294 -13.79 16.31 1.86
N ILE A 295 -14.12 17.43 2.50
CA ILE A 295 -13.35 18.68 2.35
C ILE A 295 -11.91 18.50 2.87
N TYR A 296 -11.73 17.87 4.03
CA TYR A 296 -10.39 17.55 4.54
C TYR A 296 -9.63 16.58 3.65
N THR A 297 -10.29 15.59 3.06
CA THR A 297 -9.68 14.68 2.08
C THR A 297 -9.20 15.44 0.84
N ILE A 298 -10.04 16.31 0.26
CA ILE A 298 -9.67 17.10 -0.92
C ILE A 298 -8.50 18.02 -0.62
N VAL A 299 -8.58 18.79 0.47
CA VAL A 299 -7.49 19.71 0.86
C VAL A 299 -6.20 18.93 1.15
N GLY A 300 -6.31 17.81 1.87
CA GLY A 300 -5.18 16.95 2.20
C GLY A 300 -4.50 16.36 0.96
N LEU A 301 -5.28 15.84 0.00
CA LEU A 301 -4.78 15.30 -1.26
C LEU A 301 -4.07 16.36 -2.12
N ILE A 302 -4.62 17.57 -2.21
CA ILE A 302 -3.98 18.66 -2.97
C ILE A 302 -2.61 18.98 -2.38
N LEU A 303 -2.53 19.16 -1.06
CA LEU A 303 -1.26 19.44 -0.38
C LEU A 303 -0.28 18.27 -0.48
N PHE A 304 -0.78 17.03 -0.36
CA PHE A 304 0.01 15.81 -0.47
C PHE A 304 0.63 15.65 -1.87
N LEU A 305 -0.19 15.66 -2.93
CA LEU A 305 0.29 15.47 -4.31
C LEU A 305 1.22 16.61 -4.73
N THR A 306 0.90 17.86 -4.35
CA THR A 306 1.81 18.98 -4.62
C THR A 306 3.14 18.81 -3.87
N GLY A 307 3.11 18.43 -2.60
CA GLY A 307 4.31 18.20 -1.80
C GLY A 307 5.20 17.08 -2.33
N VAL A 308 4.59 15.97 -2.75
CA VAL A 308 5.27 14.81 -3.33
C VAL A 308 5.88 15.17 -4.67
N ASN A 309 5.09 15.63 -5.64
CA ASN A 309 5.52 15.71 -7.03
C ASN A 309 6.44 16.91 -7.29
N VAL A 310 6.26 18.02 -6.57
CA VAL A 310 7.13 19.20 -6.70
C VAL A 310 8.38 19.06 -5.83
N GLY A 311 8.24 18.56 -4.61
CA GLY A 311 9.30 18.59 -3.61
C GLY A 311 10.01 17.26 -3.36
N PHE A 312 9.24 16.22 -3.07
CA PHE A 312 9.77 14.98 -2.48
C PHE A 312 10.33 14.02 -3.52
N ALA A 313 9.56 13.71 -4.56
CA ALA A 313 9.93 12.75 -5.60
C ALA A 313 11.13 13.22 -6.46
N PRO A 314 11.21 14.49 -6.92
CA PRO A 314 12.37 14.96 -7.69
C PRO A 314 13.67 14.87 -6.89
N VAL A 315 13.64 15.18 -5.59
CA VAL A 315 14.81 15.08 -4.70
C VAL A 315 15.23 13.63 -4.49
N GLY A 316 14.26 12.71 -4.37
CA GLY A 316 14.54 11.27 -4.39
C GLY A 316 15.31 10.87 -5.65
N ASN A 317 14.83 11.29 -6.82
CA ASN A 317 15.50 11.03 -8.10
C ASN A 317 16.93 11.62 -8.15
N LEU A 318 17.12 12.87 -7.74
CA LEU A 318 18.44 13.52 -7.73
C LEU A 318 19.43 12.81 -6.81
N ILE A 319 19.01 12.43 -5.60
CA ILE A 319 19.86 11.66 -4.68
C ILE A 319 20.19 10.31 -5.27
N GLY A 320 19.21 9.63 -5.86
CA GLY A 320 19.41 8.35 -6.55
C GLY A 320 20.46 8.49 -7.64
N ASN A 321 20.33 9.50 -8.49
CA ASN A 321 21.25 9.78 -9.59
C ASN A 321 22.68 10.07 -9.08
N GLY A 322 22.80 10.90 -8.04
CA GLY A 322 24.08 11.20 -7.40
C GLY A 322 24.74 9.97 -6.76
N LEU A 323 23.96 9.07 -6.17
CA LEU A 323 24.48 7.82 -5.60
C LEU A 323 24.87 6.81 -6.70
N GLY A 324 24.13 6.73 -7.80
CA GLY A 324 24.35 5.78 -8.89
C GLY A 324 25.52 6.14 -9.82
N SER A 325 25.90 7.42 -9.91
CA SER A 325 26.92 7.93 -10.84
C SER A 325 28.36 7.61 -10.45
N GLY A 326 28.63 7.24 -9.18
CA GLY A 326 29.97 6.89 -8.71
C GLY A 326 30.31 5.40 -8.82
N ASN A 327 31.46 5.05 -9.42
CA ASN A 327 31.84 3.64 -9.68
C ASN A 327 31.96 2.78 -8.39
N THR A 328 32.49 3.35 -7.30
CA THR A 328 32.54 2.69 -5.97
C THR A 328 31.33 3.07 -5.11
N MET A 329 30.84 4.30 -5.24
CA MET A 329 29.77 4.85 -4.40
C MET A 329 28.40 4.22 -4.66
N LYS A 330 28.17 3.66 -5.86
CA LYS A 330 26.91 2.99 -6.21
C LYS A 330 26.53 1.87 -5.24
N TRP A 331 27.51 1.17 -4.66
CA TRP A 331 27.26 0.10 -3.68
C TRP A 331 26.75 0.62 -2.32
N ILE A 332 26.93 1.90 -2.01
CA ILE A 332 26.39 2.55 -0.80
C ILE A 332 24.86 2.67 -0.89
N LEU A 333 24.28 2.56 -2.09
CA LEU A 333 22.83 2.53 -2.28
C LEU A 333 22.16 1.39 -1.50
N ILE A 334 22.82 0.23 -1.37
CA ILE A 334 22.29 -0.93 -0.64
C ILE A 334 22.15 -0.64 0.87
N PRO A 335 23.21 -0.25 1.61
CA PRO A 335 23.08 0.07 3.03
C PRO A 335 22.15 1.27 3.28
N ILE A 336 22.13 2.28 2.39
CA ILE A 336 21.15 3.36 2.46
C ILE A 336 19.72 2.81 2.32
N GLY A 337 19.48 1.93 1.35
CA GLY A 337 18.20 1.25 1.15
C GLY A 337 17.76 0.43 2.37
N ILE A 338 18.69 -0.27 3.02
CA ILE A 338 18.42 -1.00 4.28
C ILE A 338 17.91 -0.04 5.36
N ILE A 339 18.60 1.09 5.56
CA ILE A 339 18.23 2.08 6.58
C ILE A 339 16.85 2.68 6.26
N ILE A 340 16.64 3.13 5.01
CA ILE A 340 15.36 3.73 4.60
C ILE A 340 14.24 2.69 4.75
N GLY A 341 14.41 1.47 4.25
CA GLY A 341 13.40 0.41 4.34
C GLY A 341 13.03 0.07 5.78
N TYR A 342 14.03 -0.03 6.68
CA TYR A 342 13.80 -0.29 8.10
C TYR A 342 12.94 0.80 8.75
N TYR A 343 13.31 2.08 8.53
CA TYR A 343 12.58 3.20 9.13
C TYR A 343 11.24 3.48 8.47
N THR A 344 11.07 3.17 7.18
CA THR A 344 9.79 3.32 6.47
C THR A 344 8.71 2.48 7.16
N VAL A 345 8.98 1.20 7.40
CA VAL A 345 8.01 0.31 8.08
C VAL A 345 7.81 0.68 9.54
N LYS A 346 8.92 0.96 10.24
CA LYS A 346 8.85 1.27 11.67
C LYS A 346 8.00 2.52 11.93
N ALA A 347 7.97 3.43 10.96
CA ALA A 347 7.26 4.70 11.02
C ALA A 347 5.87 4.67 10.35
N GLU A 348 5.50 3.57 9.70
CA GLU A 348 4.21 3.41 9.02
C GLU A 348 3.08 3.16 10.04
N PRO A 349 2.07 4.05 10.16
CA PRO A 349 1.03 3.95 11.17
C PRO A 349 0.14 2.72 10.97
N ALA A 350 -0.14 2.38 9.70
CA ALA A 350 -0.98 1.24 9.37
C ALA A 350 -0.32 -0.09 9.77
N VAL A 351 1.03 -0.18 9.71
CA VAL A 351 1.78 -1.31 10.27
C VAL A 351 1.67 -1.37 11.79
N GLN A 352 1.65 -0.22 12.48
CA GLN A 352 1.47 -0.22 13.94
C GLN A 352 0.09 -0.72 14.36
N VAL A 353 -0.96 -0.33 13.63
CA VAL A 353 -2.33 -0.84 13.84
C VAL A 353 -2.38 -2.35 13.63
N LEU A 354 -1.75 -2.86 12.57
CA LEU A 354 -1.65 -4.29 12.30
C LEU A 354 -0.96 -5.05 13.45
N ASN A 355 0.15 -4.51 13.97
CA ASN A 355 0.88 -5.15 15.07
C ASN A 355 0.02 -5.29 16.33
N VAL A 356 -0.89 -4.33 16.60
CA VAL A 356 -1.87 -4.43 17.69
C VAL A 356 -2.85 -5.58 17.44
N GLN A 357 -3.39 -5.66 16.23
CA GLN A 357 -4.36 -6.70 15.87
C GLN A 357 -3.76 -8.11 15.99
N VAL A 358 -2.50 -8.30 15.56
CA VAL A 358 -1.82 -9.60 15.69
C VAL A 358 -1.55 -9.95 17.15
N GLU A 359 -1.16 -8.97 17.97
CA GLU A 359 -0.93 -9.18 19.41
C GLU A 359 -2.21 -9.60 20.13
N GLU A 360 -3.34 -8.94 19.84
CA GLU A 360 -4.65 -9.29 20.39
C GLU A 360 -5.11 -10.68 19.95
N LEU A 361 -4.98 -11.01 18.66
CA LEU A 361 -5.40 -12.32 18.11
C LEU A 361 -4.53 -13.49 18.58
N THR A 362 -3.27 -13.23 18.96
CA THR A 362 -2.35 -14.27 19.46
C THR A 362 -2.33 -14.39 20.98
N GLY A 363 -3.20 -13.65 21.69
CA GLY A 363 -3.21 -13.60 23.14
C GLY A 363 -1.89 -13.08 23.74
N GLY A 364 -1.20 -12.20 23.01
CA GLY A 364 0.11 -11.65 23.40
C GLY A 364 1.32 -12.56 23.12
N MET A 365 1.14 -13.77 22.59
CA MET A 365 2.27 -14.65 22.25
C MET A 365 3.17 -14.03 21.16
N VAL A 366 2.58 -13.28 20.23
CA VAL A 366 3.30 -12.45 19.27
C VAL A 366 3.20 -10.99 19.70
N SER A 367 4.23 -10.50 20.41
CA SER A 367 4.26 -9.10 20.85
C SER A 367 4.36 -8.11 19.69
N ARG A 368 3.80 -6.91 19.88
CA ARG A 368 3.91 -5.79 18.93
C ARG A 368 5.35 -5.49 18.51
N LYS A 369 6.29 -5.54 19.47
CA LYS A 369 7.70 -5.25 19.24
C LYS A 369 8.36 -6.30 18.34
N MET A 370 8.07 -7.58 18.59
CA MET A 370 8.58 -8.69 17.78
C MET A 370 8.08 -8.58 16.34
N MET A 371 6.78 -8.32 16.16
CA MET A 371 6.22 -8.14 14.83
C MET A 371 6.81 -6.92 14.10
N ASN A 372 6.89 -5.77 14.78
CA ASN A 372 7.45 -4.55 14.19
C ASN A 372 8.91 -4.75 13.76
N THR A 373 9.75 -5.34 14.61
CA THR A 373 11.15 -5.62 14.26
C THR A 373 11.27 -6.62 13.11
N ALA A 374 10.47 -7.69 13.11
CA ALA A 374 10.46 -8.66 12.01
C ALA A 374 10.07 -8.00 10.68
N LEU A 375 8.99 -7.21 10.66
CA LEU A 375 8.53 -6.50 9.47
C LEU A 375 9.56 -5.47 8.99
N SER A 376 10.15 -4.68 9.89
CA SER A 376 11.19 -3.71 9.53
C SER A 376 12.42 -4.39 8.93
N ILE A 377 12.84 -5.55 9.46
CA ILE A 377 13.95 -6.33 8.88
C ILE A 377 13.56 -6.89 7.51
N GLY A 378 12.37 -7.48 7.39
CA GLY A 378 11.89 -8.05 6.13
C GLY A 378 11.85 -7.02 5.00
N VAL A 379 11.30 -5.82 5.28
CA VAL A 379 11.26 -4.74 4.28
C VAL A 379 12.63 -4.13 4.05
N ALA A 380 13.49 -3.99 5.06
CA ALA A 380 14.88 -3.55 4.85
C ALA A 380 15.63 -4.49 3.89
N CYS A 381 15.46 -5.81 4.04
CA CYS A 381 15.99 -6.80 3.11
C CYS A 381 15.37 -6.68 1.71
N ALA A 382 14.05 -6.45 1.60
CA ALA A 382 13.40 -6.26 0.32
C ALA A 382 13.88 -5.01 -0.43
N VAL A 383 14.01 -3.88 0.28
CA VAL A 383 14.58 -2.64 -0.29
C VAL A 383 16.04 -2.84 -0.66
N ALA A 384 16.83 -3.55 0.15
CA ALA A 384 18.21 -3.90 -0.20
C ALA A 384 18.29 -4.71 -1.49
N LEU A 385 17.42 -5.72 -1.65
CA LEU A 385 17.32 -6.52 -2.87
C LEU A 385 16.85 -5.68 -4.07
N ALA A 386 15.94 -4.73 -3.86
CA ALA A 386 15.52 -3.79 -4.88
C ALA A 386 16.68 -2.90 -5.35
N MET A 387 17.46 -2.34 -4.42
CA MET A 387 18.65 -1.54 -4.75
C MET A 387 19.72 -2.38 -5.44
N LEU A 388 19.95 -3.62 -4.98
CA LEU A 388 20.85 -4.56 -5.66
C LEU A 388 20.39 -4.79 -7.10
N ARG A 389 19.10 -5.00 -7.33
CA ARG A 389 18.52 -5.18 -8.66
C ARG A 389 18.72 -3.95 -9.53
N VAL A 390 18.49 -2.74 -9.01
CA VAL A 390 18.75 -1.48 -9.73
C VAL A 390 20.21 -1.38 -10.19
N LEU A 391 21.16 -1.85 -9.39
CA LEU A 391 22.59 -1.81 -9.71
C LEU A 391 23.05 -2.89 -10.69
N THR A 392 22.35 -4.03 -10.75
CA THR A 392 22.79 -5.24 -11.45
C THR A 392 21.95 -5.63 -12.65
N GLY A 393 20.74 -5.08 -12.79
CA GLY A 393 19.79 -5.44 -13.85
C GLY A 393 19.20 -6.86 -13.67
N ILE A 394 19.18 -7.39 -12.44
CA ILE A 394 18.59 -8.71 -12.18
C ILE A 394 17.10 -8.69 -12.56
N ASN A 395 16.68 -9.63 -13.40
CA ASN A 395 15.29 -9.74 -13.78
C ASN A 395 14.41 -10.00 -12.54
N ILE A 396 13.32 -9.24 -12.41
CA ILE A 396 12.38 -9.30 -11.27
C ILE A 396 11.83 -10.69 -11.01
N PHE A 397 11.70 -11.53 -12.04
CA PHE A 397 11.20 -12.91 -11.92
C PHE A 397 12.03 -13.76 -10.96
N TRP A 398 13.34 -13.55 -10.89
CA TRP A 398 14.22 -14.29 -9.98
C TRP A 398 13.95 -14.01 -8.50
N ILE A 399 13.22 -12.94 -8.19
CA ILE A 399 12.89 -12.55 -6.82
C ILE A 399 11.40 -12.79 -6.53
N ILE A 400 10.52 -12.31 -7.41
CA ILE A 400 9.07 -12.37 -7.23
C ILE A 400 8.56 -13.81 -7.31
N ILE A 401 9.01 -14.63 -8.27
CA ILE A 401 8.51 -16.02 -8.41
C ILE A 401 8.88 -16.86 -7.18
N PRO A 402 10.16 -16.95 -6.76
CA PRO A 402 10.50 -17.72 -5.57
C PRO A 402 9.85 -17.16 -4.30
N GLY A 403 9.75 -15.83 -4.20
CA GLY A 403 9.14 -15.16 -3.06
C GLY A 403 7.66 -15.50 -2.89
N TYR A 404 6.85 -15.35 -3.92
CA TYR A 404 5.44 -15.73 -3.87
C TYR A 404 5.24 -17.24 -3.79
N ALA A 405 6.08 -18.05 -4.44
CA ALA A 405 6.02 -19.50 -4.28
C ALA A 405 6.24 -19.90 -2.81
N ALA A 406 7.23 -19.31 -2.14
CA ALA A 406 7.44 -19.50 -0.71
C ALA A 406 6.24 -19.02 0.12
N ALA A 407 5.68 -17.84 -0.18
CA ALA A 407 4.50 -17.32 0.52
C ALA A 407 3.25 -18.21 0.36
N LEU A 408 3.03 -18.78 -0.83
CA LEU A 408 1.92 -19.70 -1.11
C LEU A 408 2.14 -21.08 -0.46
N LEU A 409 3.37 -21.58 -0.42
CA LEU A 409 3.69 -22.82 0.29
C LEU A 409 3.48 -22.66 1.81
N LEU A 410 3.90 -21.52 2.38
CA LEU A 410 3.69 -21.19 3.78
C LEU A 410 2.22 -21.11 4.16
N THR A 411 1.33 -20.75 3.22
CA THR A 411 -0.11 -20.69 3.46
C THR A 411 -0.72 -22.03 3.88
N HIS A 412 -0.10 -23.15 3.50
CA HIS A 412 -0.54 -24.48 3.93
C HIS A 412 -0.06 -24.86 5.34
N LEU A 413 0.96 -24.18 5.87
CA LEU A 413 1.63 -24.52 7.13
C LEU A 413 1.15 -23.66 8.31
N VAL A 414 0.41 -22.59 8.03
CA VAL A 414 0.09 -21.53 8.97
C VAL A 414 -1.44 -21.37 9.10
N PRO A 415 -1.99 -21.04 10.29
CA PRO A 415 -3.43 -20.82 10.45
C PRO A 415 -4.00 -19.76 9.51
N SER A 416 -5.26 -19.94 9.09
CA SER A 416 -5.95 -19.05 8.12
C SER A 416 -5.98 -17.58 8.53
N VAL A 417 -5.99 -17.28 9.82
CA VAL A 417 -5.94 -15.91 10.36
C VAL A 417 -4.63 -15.22 9.97
N PHE A 418 -3.49 -15.86 10.19
CA PHE A 418 -2.18 -15.31 9.80
C PHE A 418 -2.04 -15.21 8.28
N VAL A 419 -2.64 -16.13 7.52
CA VAL A 419 -2.69 -16.02 6.04
C VAL A 419 -3.46 -14.77 5.63
N GLY A 420 -4.66 -14.56 6.16
CA GLY A 420 -5.47 -13.36 5.87
C GLY A 420 -4.71 -12.08 6.21
N ILE A 421 -4.15 -12.00 7.42
CA ILE A 421 -3.36 -10.86 7.89
C ILE A 421 -2.12 -10.65 7.00
N ALA A 422 -1.37 -11.71 6.67
CA ALA A 422 -0.16 -11.60 5.86
C ALA A 422 -0.46 -11.00 4.48
N PHE A 423 -1.48 -11.51 3.78
CA PHE A 423 -1.81 -11.01 2.44
C PHE A 423 -2.48 -9.64 2.45
N ASP A 424 -3.28 -9.30 3.47
CA ASP A 424 -3.82 -7.94 3.62
C ASP A 424 -2.71 -6.95 4.02
N SER A 425 -1.69 -7.40 4.77
CA SER A 425 -0.58 -6.57 5.25
C SER A 425 0.47 -6.23 4.20
N GLY A 426 0.60 -7.04 3.14
CA GLY A 426 1.55 -6.77 2.06
C GLY A 426 1.35 -5.37 1.50
N GLY A 427 0.09 -4.99 1.34
CA GLY A 427 -0.28 -3.66 0.90
C GLY A 427 -0.14 -2.55 1.94
N VAL A 428 -0.22 -2.90 3.22
CA VAL A 428 -0.09 -1.97 4.34
C VAL A 428 1.35 -1.51 4.55
N ALA A 429 2.33 -2.36 4.25
CA ALA A 429 3.74 -2.00 4.39
C ALA A 429 4.29 -1.22 3.18
N SER A 430 3.68 -1.37 2.01
CA SER A 430 4.02 -0.63 0.79
C SER A 430 3.38 0.76 0.74
N GLY A 431 3.27 1.42 1.90
CA GLY A 431 2.58 2.70 2.07
C GLY A 431 3.16 3.85 1.23
N PRO A 432 2.58 5.06 1.35
CA PRO A 432 2.83 6.19 0.45
C PRO A 432 4.31 6.52 0.27
N MET A 433 5.15 6.33 1.29
CA MET A 433 6.59 6.61 1.21
C MET A 433 7.32 5.75 0.18
N THR A 434 6.81 4.56 -0.14
CA THR A 434 7.45 3.64 -1.09
C THR A 434 7.33 4.16 -2.52
N SER A 435 6.13 4.56 -2.95
CA SER A 435 5.88 5.13 -4.27
C SER A 435 6.36 6.57 -4.40
N THR A 436 6.24 7.37 -3.34
CA THR A 436 6.57 8.82 -3.38
C THR A 436 8.06 9.12 -3.25
N PHE A 437 8.86 8.18 -2.74
CA PHE A 437 10.30 8.40 -2.51
C PHE A 437 11.20 7.25 -2.93
N LEU A 438 10.95 6.03 -2.44
CA LEU A 438 11.82 4.89 -2.75
C LEU A 438 11.86 4.57 -4.24
N LEU A 439 10.72 4.66 -4.92
CA LEU A 439 10.65 4.46 -6.37
C LEU A 439 11.39 5.58 -7.13
N PRO A 440 11.13 6.89 -6.92
CA PRO A 440 11.95 7.95 -7.51
C PRO A 440 13.45 7.82 -7.23
N LEU A 441 13.84 7.44 -6.01
CA LEU A 441 15.23 7.15 -5.64
C LEU A 441 15.83 6.02 -6.49
N ALA A 442 15.10 4.92 -6.65
CA ALA A 442 15.50 3.81 -7.50
C ALA A 442 15.60 4.22 -8.98
N MET A 443 14.65 5.03 -9.48
CA MET A 443 14.64 5.53 -10.86
C MET A 443 15.86 6.42 -11.15
N GLY A 444 16.20 7.31 -10.21
CA GLY A 444 17.38 8.16 -10.31
C GLY A 444 18.67 7.34 -10.33
N ALA A 445 18.80 6.36 -9.42
CA ALA A 445 19.95 5.47 -9.36
C ALA A 445 20.10 4.62 -10.62
N CYS A 446 18.99 4.06 -11.12
CA CYS A 446 18.96 3.31 -12.37
C CYS A 446 19.44 4.15 -13.56
N SER A 447 18.92 5.38 -13.67
CA SER A 447 19.29 6.30 -14.75
C SER A 447 20.80 6.62 -14.73
N ALA A 448 21.38 6.79 -13.55
CA ALA A 448 22.82 7.07 -13.42
C ALA A 448 23.71 5.85 -13.69
N VAL A 449 23.24 4.64 -13.40
CA VAL A 449 23.95 3.39 -13.72
C VAL A 449 23.83 3.05 -15.22
N GLY A 450 22.90 3.67 -15.94
CA GLY A 450 22.60 3.37 -17.35
C GLY A 450 21.70 2.16 -17.55
N GLY A 451 20.96 1.75 -16.51
CA GLY A 451 19.95 0.70 -16.58
C GLY A 451 18.63 1.19 -17.17
N ASN A 452 17.72 0.27 -17.49
CA ASN A 452 16.40 0.65 -17.98
C ASN A 452 15.46 0.90 -16.80
N VAL A 453 15.00 2.15 -16.66
CA VAL A 453 14.18 2.60 -15.53
C VAL A 453 12.91 1.76 -15.39
N VAL A 454 12.25 1.42 -16.50
CA VAL A 454 10.99 0.67 -16.52
C VAL A 454 11.21 -0.77 -16.04
N THR A 455 12.31 -1.42 -16.47
CA THR A 455 12.60 -2.82 -16.11
C THR A 455 13.33 -2.98 -14.79
N ASP A 456 14.14 -2.02 -14.36
CA ASP A 456 15.11 -2.20 -13.27
C ASP A 456 14.73 -1.41 -12.01
N ALA A 457 14.14 -0.21 -12.17
CA ALA A 457 13.73 0.64 -11.03
C ALA A 457 12.35 0.30 -10.48
N PHE A 458 11.36 0.08 -11.35
CA PHE A 458 10.05 -0.45 -10.94
C PHE A 458 10.19 -1.86 -10.38
N GLY A 459 9.27 -2.31 -9.55
CA GLY A 459 9.32 -3.59 -8.83
C GLY A 459 9.76 -3.43 -7.37
N ILE A 460 10.21 -2.24 -6.96
CA ILE A 460 10.55 -1.97 -5.55
C ILE A 460 9.31 -2.05 -4.66
N VAL A 461 8.16 -1.54 -5.12
CA VAL A 461 6.92 -1.58 -4.35
C VAL A 461 6.45 -3.03 -4.20
N ALA A 462 6.56 -3.82 -5.27
CA ALA A 462 6.27 -5.25 -5.26
C ALA A 462 7.12 -6.02 -4.25
N LEU A 463 8.42 -5.73 -4.18
CA LEU A 463 9.33 -6.37 -3.22
C LEU A 463 9.02 -5.97 -1.78
N VAL A 464 8.72 -4.68 -1.54
CA VAL A 464 8.28 -4.20 -0.24
C VAL A 464 6.97 -4.86 0.18
N ALA A 465 6.02 -5.03 -0.75
CA ALA A 465 4.74 -5.68 -0.48
C ALA A 465 4.88 -7.19 -0.22
N LEU A 466 5.85 -7.86 -0.84
CA LEU A 466 6.13 -9.27 -0.63
C LEU A 466 6.74 -9.57 0.77
N ALA A 467 7.48 -8.62 1.35
CA ALA A 467 8.16 -8.84 2.63
C ALA A 467 7.22 -9.16 3.81
N PRO A 468 6.10 -8.44 4.04
CA PRO A 468 5.11 -8.81 5.05
C PRO A 468 4.49 -10.18 4.83
N LEU A 469 4.22 -10.56 3.56
CA LEU A 469 3.64 -11.87 3.24
C LEU A 469 4.51 -13.00 3.79
N LEU A 470 5.82 -12.92 3.59
CA LEU A 470 6.77 -13.91 4.10
C LEU A 470 6.95 -13.79 5.60
N THR A 471 7.19 -12.57 6.10
CA THR A 471 7.54 -12.31 7.49
C THR A 471 6.42 -12.72 8.45
N ILE A 472 5.16 -12.34 8.17
CA ILE A 472 4.02 -12.66 9.03
C ILE A 472 3.72 -14.16 9.01
N GLN A 473 3.85 -14.83 7.85
CA GLN A 473 3.63 -16.27 7.79
C GLN A 473 4.74 -17.05 8.50
N ILE A 474 6.00 -16.62 8.41
CA ILE A 474 7.10 -17.20 9.20
C ILE A 474 6.82 -17.02 10.70
N MET A 475 6.37 -15.83 11.12
CA MET A 475 5.97 -15.59 12.51
C MET A 475 4.79 -16.46 12.94
N GLY A 476 3.80 -16.66 12.06
CA GLY A 476 2.66 -17.55 12.30
C GLY A 476 3.06 -19.02 12.42
N MET A 477 4.07 -19.46 11.66
CA MET A 477 4.64 -20.80 11.79
C MET A 477 5.35 -20.98 13.14
N ILE A 478 6.16 -19.99 13.55
CA ILE A 478 6.85 -19.99 14.85
C ILE A 478 5.81 -20.04 15.98
N TYR A 479 4.72 -19.27 15.87
CA TYR A 479 3.60 -19.30 16.79
C TYR A 479 2.96 -20.69 16.87
N ASN A 480 2.65 -21.32 15.72
CA ASN A 480 2.03 -22.64 15.67
C ASN A 480 2.90 -23.71 16.33
N HIS A 481 4.22 -23.70 16.11
CA HIS A 481 5.16 -24.60 16.78
C HIS A 481 5.23 -24.37 18.30
N LYS A 482 5.30 -23.11 18.74
CA LYS A 482 5.34 -22.80 20.17
C LYS A 482 4.04 -23.16 20.88
N SER A 483 2.90 -22.89 20.25
CA SER A 483 1.59 -23.21 20.82
C SER A 483 1.36 -24.72 20.94
N LYS A 484 1.82 -25.52 19.97
CA LYS A 484 1.76 -26.99 20.05
C LYS A 484 2.62 -27.54 21.17
N ASN A 485 3.85 -27.04 21.34
CA ASN A 485 4.73 -27.46 22.43
C ASN A 485 4.15 -27.11 23.81
N ILE A 486 3.47 -25.96 23.96
CA ILE A 486 2.82 -25.58 25.23
C ILE A 486 1.63 -26.51 25.51
N GLN A 487 0.80 -26.82 24.50
CA GLN A 487 -0.29 -27.79 24.66
C GLN A 487 0.22 -29.21 25.00
N GLU A 488 1.29 -29.67 24.37
CA GLU A 488 1.91 -30.96 24.71
C GLU A 488 2.48 -30.95 26.14
N THR A 489 3.05 -29.83 26.59
CA THR A 489 3.59 -29.70 27.95
C THR A 489 2.47 -29.65 29.00
N ASP A 490 1.37 -28.92 28.76
CA ASP A 490 0.22 -28.89 29.66
C ASP A 490 -0.50 -30.24 29.74
N VAL A 491 -0.56 -30.99 28.63
CA VAL A 491 -1.12 -32.36 28.62
C VAL A 491 -0.23 -33.32 29.42
N LEU A 492 1.10 -33.22 29.29
CA LEU A 492 2.04 -34.03 30.09
C LEU A 492 1.96 -33.70 31.59
N VAL A 493 1.82 -32.43 31.96
CA VAL A 493 1.67 -32.01 33.36
C VAL A 493 0.32 -32.44 33.94
N ALA A 494 -0.76 -32.44 33.12
CA ALA A 494 -2.07 -32.93 33.55
C ALA A 494 -2.11 -34.45 33.77
N ASP A 495 -1.37 -35.23 32.97
CA ASP A 495 -1.23 -36.69 33.13
C ASP A 495 -0.38 -37.07 34.36
N ASP A 496 0.59 -36.23 34.73
CA ASP A 496 1.40 -36.41 35.96
C ASP A 496 0.65 -35.99 37.24
N THR A 497 -0.44 -35.23 37.14
CA THR A 497 -1.35 -34.97 38.26
C THR A 497 -2.37 -36.10 38.43
N VAL A 498 -1.89 -37.28 38.83
CA VAL A 498 -2.77 -38.29 39.46
C VAL A 498 -3.24 -37.69 40.78
N ILE A 499 -4.52 -37.32 40.83
CA ILE A 499 -5.20 -36.97 42.08
C ILE A 499 -5.32 -38.27 42.87
N ASP A 500 -4.39 -38.52 43.79
CA ASP A 500 -4.59 -39.49 44.86
C ASP A 500 -5.76 -38.98 45.70
N ILE A 501 -6.96 -39.48 45.38
CA ILE A 501 -8.08 -39.45 46.29
C ILE A 501 -7.72 -40.48 47.36
N GLU A 502 -7.08 -40.02 48.45
CA GLU A 502 -7.00 -40.79 49.69
C GLU A 502 -8.44 -41.04 50.16
N GLU A 503 -8.96 -42.24 49.89
CA GLU A 503 -10.00 -42.85 50.71
C GLU A 503 -9.34 -43.30 52.02
N ASP A 504 -9.55 -42.53 53.09
CA ASP A 504 -9.98 -43.02 54.42
C ASP A 504 -10.22 -41.87 55.43
#